data_AF-A0A0C2D0Z3-F1
#
_entry.id   AF-A0A0C2D0Z3-F1
#
_cell.length_a   1.000
_cell.length_b   1.000
_cell.length_c   1.000
_cell.angle_alpha   90.00
_cell.angle_beta   90.00
_cell.angle_gamma   90.00
#
_symmetry.space_group_name_H-M   'P 1'
#
loop_
_entity.id
_entity.type
_entity.pdbx_description
1 polymer ?
#
loop_
_entity_poly.entity_id
_entity_poly.type
_entity_poly.pdbx_seq_one_letter_code
_entity_poly.pdbx_strand_id
1 'polypeptide(L)'
;MQRRIVLVAVDAQWRDPNGTFFSFSYGIEKLRAAIVSAPDLADTEILLLDLLSGDADHFFEAVRAFQPTLVGLSTYVWSLNIFAELTRRLREHQPDLVIVAGGPSARRSVLDLPQYHPLRDRVDAVIPGEGEEVIRQLVRHHQEPDWRKRVGGLQFPTRGLWRSSEASDRPAINEYPSPYQLDLAPLRKTGYVETFRGCPIHCAFCQWGEQKSDRVHDAKYLQAHLEGLRRANVPNVFFLDAAFNLSPRAFRALVAAEDEVGVLADSIVHGHLYPTFLEDHHLEFFDRIKQVQASIGIQSFDVDVLERLGRPFDVARFEKVLGRIRGRLNFDIELIFGLPGDRPDSFRRTVERSLELGDTVKAFKCLVLPDALLERAADLSIEYDPETFQILSCEGWTADDLAREWEWLYDLASQADRPILNDDWVGFAITTQTGDAQAHGGDHARRADGAGRSIELTSAKLPDPALSQLRDAIAQLAAGWGLEAVRGERGGVFFDLHGPQGAVVLEVVRLEQGARYFAERDGLAYSHRGPVDRASSPGLRRVIDLVHAEALSLVAAS
;
A
#
# COMPACT_ATOMS: atom_id res chain seq x y z
N MET A 1 5.78 -25.92 24.59
CA MET A 1 4.41 -25.50 24.25
C MET A 1 4.39 -25.17 22.77
N GLN A 2 3.34 -25.54 22.06
CA GLN A 2 3.22 -25.29 20.61
C GLN A 2 3.04 -23.78 20.39
N ARG A 3 3.88 -23.16 19.55
CA ARG A 3 3.81 -21.73 19.25
C ARG A 3 2.98 -21.56 17.98
N ARG A 4 1.80 -20.95 18.11
CA ARG A 4 0.86 -20.74 16.99
C ARG A 4 0.58 -19.25 16.92
N ILE A 5 1.10 -18.58 15.91
CA ILE A 5 1.11 -17.12 15.82
C ILE A 5 0.23 -16.69 14.65
N VAL A 6 -0.67 -15.75 14.88
CA VAL A 6 -1.41 -15.09 13.80
C VAL A 6 -0.90 -13.66 13.69
N LEU A 7 -0.56 -13.23 12.47
CA LEU A 7 -0.29 -11.84 12.16
C LEU A 7 -1.42 -11.33 11.27
N VAL A 8 -2.11 -10.29 11.72
CA VAL A 8 -3.29 -9.72 11.07
C VAL A 8 -2.95 -8.34 10.52
N ALA A 9 -3.28 -8.13 9.26
CA ALA A 9 -3.30 -6.83 8.60
C ALA A 9 -4.64 -6.66 7.87
N VAL A 10 -5.05 -5.41 7.70
CA VAL A 10 -6.15 -5.05 6.82
C VAL A 10 -5.50 -4.38 5.62
N ASP A 11 -5.52 -5.05 4.48
CA ASP A 11 -5.07 -4.42 3.24
C ASP A 11 -5.90 -3.16 3.03
N ALA A 12 -5.23 -2.06 2.70
CA ALA A 12 -5.94 -0.83 2.40
C ALA A 12 -6.88 -1.12 1.23
N GLN A 13 -8.12 -0.62 1.27
CA GLN A 13 -9.06 -0.73 0.14
C GLN A 13 -8.62 0.16 -1.04
N TRP A 14 -7.32 0.25 -1.28
CA TRP A 14 -6.71 1.03 -2.32
C TRP A 14 -6.85 0.27 -3.64
N ARG A 15 -7.75 0.77 -4.48
CA ARG A 15 -7.89 0.32 -5.86
C ARG A 15 -6.88 1.09 -6.69
N ASP A 16 -5.85 0.43 -7.22
CA ASP A 16 -4.97 1.05 -8.21
C ASP A 16 -5.80 1.41 -9.46
N PRO A 17 -6.05 2.71 -9.74
CA PRO A 17 -6.81 3.09 -10.92
C PRO A 17 -6.10 2.69 -12.22
N ASN A 18 -4.78 2.45 -12.17
CA ASN A 18 -3.97 2.06 -13.32
C ASN A 18 -3.83 0.54 -13.49
N GLY A 19 -4.25 -0.27 -12.50
CA GLY A 19 -4.16 -1.73 -12.54
C GLY A 19 -2.74 -2.30 -12.62
N THR A 20 -1.73 -1.49 -12.28
CA THR A 20 -0.31 -1.84 -12.29
C THR A 20 0.16 -2.44 -10.97
N PHE A 21 -0.49 -2.11 -9.85
CA PHE A 21 -0.04 -2.42 -8.51
C PHE A 21 -0.85 -3.55 -7.88
N PHE A 22 -0.15 -4.54 -7.36
CA PHE A 22 -0.72 -5.73 -6.76
C PHE A 22 -0.22 -5.82 -5.32
N SER A 23 -0.92 -5.13 -4.43
CA SER A 23 -0.53 -4.98 -3.03
C SER A 23 -0.55 -6.31 -2.26
N PHE A 24 0.21 -6.29 -1.16
CA PHE A 24 0.04 -7.15 0.00
C PHE A 24 0.67 -6.45 1.21
N SER A 25 0.31 -6.88 2.41
CA SER A 25 0.83 -6.33 3.66
C SER A 25 2.28 -6.74 3.92
N TYR A 26 3.22 -5.99 3.34
CA TYR A 26 4.66 -6.24 3.47
C TYR A 26 5.16 -6.25 4.93
N GLY A 27 4.55 -5.45 5.81
CA GLY A 27 4.91 -5.38 7.22
C GLY A 27 4.80 -6.72 7.94
N ILE A 28 3.65 -7.42 7.83
CA ILE A 28 3.47 -8.73 8.47
C ILE A 28 4.34 -9.82 7.82
N GLU A 29 4.65 -9.67 6.54
CA GLU A 29 5.57 -10.54 5.82
C GLU A 29 7.02 -10.41 6.30
N LYS A 30 7.46 -9.19 6.60
CA LYS A 30 8.75 -8.97 7.28
C LYS A 30 8.79 -9.58 8.67
N LEU A 31 7.70 -9.48 9.45
CA LEU A 31 7.63 -10.12 10.76
C LEU A 31 7.69 -11.66 10.64
N ARG A 32 7.01 -12.25 9.65
CA ARG A 32 7.13 -13.68 9.34
C ARG A 32 8.57 -14.05 8.99
N ALA A 33 9.22 -13.29 8.11
CA ALA A 33 10.61 -13.52 7.74
C ALA A 33 11.57 -13.41 8.94
N ALA A 34 11.33 -12.47 9.86
CA ALA A 34 12.07 -12.35 11.10
C ALA A 34 11.90 -13.60 11.98
N ILE A 35 10.67 -14.11 12.16
CA ILE A 35 10.43 -15.33 12.96
C ILE A 35 11.10 -16.55 12.30
N VAL A 36 10.86 -16.78 11.01
CA VAL A 36 11.32 -17.98 10.29
C VAL A 36 12.84 -18.05 10.19
N SER A 37 13.52 -16.91 10.12
CA SER A 37 15.00 -16.86 10.06
C SER A 37 15.68 -17.10 11.41
N ALA A 38 14.95 -17.17 12.53
CA ALA A 38 15.50 -17.54 13.83
C ALA A 38 15.46 -19.06 14.02
N PRO A 39 16.61 -19.76 14.12
CA PRO A 39 16.64 -21.22 14.20
C PRO A 39 15.87 -21.79 15.41
N ASP A 40 15.84 -21.07 16.53
CA ASP A 40 15.12 -21.48 17.75
C ASP A 40 13.60 -21.33 17.66
N LEU A 41 13.12 -20.69 16.58
CA LEU A 41 11.71 -20.45 16.28
C LEU A 41 11.20 -21.27 15.08
N ALA A 42 12.02 -22.17 14.52
CA ALA A 42 11.69 -22.93 13.31
C ALA A 42 10.38 -23.76 13.40
N ASP A 43 10.02 -24.23 14.59
CA ASP A 43 8.79 -25.01 14.83
C ASP A 43 7.54 -24.14 15.06
N THR A 44 7.63 -22.83 14.83
CA THR A 44 6.51 -21.90 15.01
C THR A 44 5.54 -22.02 13.84
N GLU A 45 4.28 -22.34 14.12
CA GLU A 45 3.21 -22.25 13.12
C GLU A 45 2.77 -20.79 12.99
N ILE A 46 2.75 -20.28 11.76
CA ILE A 46 2.41 -18.87 11.49
C ILE A 46 1.26 -18.83 10.49
N LEU A 47 0.20 -18.10 10.82
CA LEU A 47 -0.88 -17.73 9.90
C LEU A 47 -0.83 -16.23 9.63
N LEU A 48 -0.76 -15.86 8.35
CA LEU A 48 -0.94 -14.47 7.92
C LEU A 48 -2.40 -14.26 7.50
N LEU A 49 -3.03 -13.24 8.05
CA LEU A 49 -4.36 -12.78 7.66
C LEU A 49 -4.25 -11.36 7.12
N ASP A 50 -4.34 -11.25 5.81
CA ASP A 50 -4.32 -10.00 5.06
C ASP A 50 -5.57 -9.98 4.19
N LEU A 51 -6.65 -9.36 4.69
CA LEU A 51 -7.95 -9.40 4.02
C LEU A 51 -8.39 -7.99 3.63
N LEU A 52 -8.90 -7.86 2.41
CA LEU A 52 -9.66 -6.72 1.93
C LEU A 52 -11.10 -6.80 2.45
N SER A 53 -11.28 -6.78 3.78
CA SER A 53 -12.61 -6.89 4.39
C SER A 53 -12.78 -5.85 5.49
N GLY A 54 -13.91 -5.14 5.44
CA GLY A 54 -14.37 -4.30 6.54
C GLY A 54 -15.04 -5.08 7.68
N ASP A 55 -15.19 -6.40 7.52
CA ASP A 55 -15.91 -7.25 8.48
C ASP A 55 -14.93 -8.03 9.36
N ALA A 56 -14.98 -7.75 10.66
CA ALA A 56 -14.17 -8.44 11.66
C ALA A 56 -14.49 -9.94 11.77
N ASP A 57 -15.65 -10.40 11.29
CA ASP A 57 -16.09 -11.80 11.38
C ASP A 57 -15.20 -12.71 10.57
N HIS A 58 -14.81 -12.28 9.36
CA HIS A 58 -13.90 -13.03 8.51
C HIS A 58 -12.53 -13.25 9.17
N PHE A 59 -12.02 -12.22 9.86
CA PHE A 59 -10.79 -12.33 10.63
C PHE A 59 -10.98 -13.25 11.85
N PHE A 60 -12.05 -13.04 12.60
CA PHE A 60 -12.35 -13.80 13.81
C PHE A 60 -12.46 -15.30 13.53
N GLU A 61 -13.22 -15.71 12.51
CA GLU A 61 -13.40 -17.12 12.17
C GLU A 61 -12.07 -17.79 11.78
N ALA A 62 -11.22 -17.10 11.03
CA ALA A 62 -9.89 -17.60 10.68
C ALA A 62 -8.97 -17.73 11.90
N VAL A 63 -8.96 -16.72 12.78
CA VAL A 63 -8.18 -16.75 14.03
C VAL A 63 -8.68 -17.88 14.94
N ARG A 64 -9.99 -17.99 15.12
CA ARG A 64 -10.66 -19.02 15.94
C ARG A 64 -10.32 -20.43 15.45
N ALA A 65 -10.41 -20.66 14.14
CA ALA A 65 -10.09 -21.96 13.55
C ALA A 65 -8.62 -22.33 13.73
N PHE A 66 -7.71 -21.34 13.70
CA PHE A 66 -6.28 -21.57 13.87
C PHE A 66 -5.86 -21.75 15.34
N GLN A 67 -6.64 -21.28 16.32
CA GLN A 67 -6.34 -21.42 17.75
C GLN A 67 -4.91 -20.94 18.13
N PRO A 68 -4.58 -19.65 17.94
CA PRO A 68 -3.26 -19.14 18.25
C PRO A 68 -2.98 -19.04 19.74
N THR A 69 -1.68 -18.93 20.04
CA THR A 69 -1.15 -18.54 21.34
C THR A 69 -0.78 -17.05 21.38
N LEU A 70 -0.59 -16.41 20.22
CA LEU A 70 -0.31 -14.98 20.07
C LEU A 70 -0.99 -14.43 18.81
N VAL A 71 -1.62 -13.27 18.93
CA VAL A 71 -2.12 -12.47 17.79
C VAL A 71 -1.35 -11.15 17.73
N GLY A 72 -0.71 -10.88 16.60
CA GLY A 72 -0.08 -9.60 16.29
C GLY A 72 -0.92 -8.81 15.29
N LEU A 73 -1.29 -7.58 15.63
CA LEU A 73 -2.07 -6.67 14.80
C LEU A 73 -1.13 -5.65 14.14
N SER A 74 -1.14 -5.56 12.81
CA SER A 74 -0.44 -4.50 12.05
C SER A 74 -1.39 -3.33 11.86
N THR A 75 -1.33 -2.38 12.79
CA THR A 75 -2.33 -1.34 12.98
C THR A 75 -2.02 -0.08 12.20
N TYR A 76 -2.96 0.30 11.36
CA TYR A 76 -3.01 1.54 10.58
C TYR A 76 -4.33 2.27 10.89
N VAL A 77 -4.46 3.54 10.49
CA VAL A 77 -5.66 4.34 10.79
C VAL A 77 -6.93 3.68 10.27
N TRP A 78 -6.87 3.05 9.10
CA TRP A 78 -8.00 2.33 8.48
C TRP A 78 -8.33 0.99 9.16
N SER A 79 -7.42 0.41 9.96
CA SER A 79 -7.63 -0.89 10.59
C SER A 79 -8.15 -0.80 12.02
N LEU A 80 -8.17 0.39 12.63
CA LEU A 80 -8.49 0.58 14.05
C LEU A 80 -9.88 0.06 14.42
N ASN A 81 -10.91 0.40 13.63
CA ASN A 81 -12.29 -0.02 13.90
C ASN A 81 -12.46 -1.53 13.78
N ILE A 82 -11.88 -2.12 12.72
CA ILE A 82 -11.91 -3.57 12.49
C ILE A 82 -11.19 -4.30 13.64
N PHE A 83 -10.06 -3.77 14.10
CA PHE A 83 -9.30 -4.36 15.21
C PHE A 83 -9.99 -4.18 16.56
N ALA A 84 -10.69 -3.06 16.80
CA ALA A 84 -11.48 -2.87 18.01
C ALA A 84 -12.58 -3.95 18.13
N GLU A 85 -13.24 -4.28 17.02
CA GLU A 85 -14.26 -5.32 16.97
C GLU A 85 -13.66 -6.74 17.00
N LEU A 86 -12.59 -7.00 16.23
CA LEU A 86 -11.89 -8.29 16.26
C LEU A 86 -11.41 -8.62 17.68
N THR A 87 -10.76 -7.67 18.36
CA THR A 87 -10.27 -7.90 19.72
C THR A 87 -11.39 -8.08 20.72
N ARG A 88 -12.56 -7.44 20.54
CA ARG A 88 -13.76 -7.72 21.36
C ARG A 88 -14.14 -9.20 21.29
N ARG A 89 -14.30 -9.72 20.07
CA ARG A 89 -14.69 -11.12 19.84
C ARG A 89 -13.63 -12.11 20.32
N LEU A 90 -12.36 -11.81 20.09
CA LEU A 90 -11.26 -12.65 20.58
C LEU A 90 -11.23 -12.72 22.10
N ARG A 91 -11.47 -11.61 22.80
CA ARG A 91 -11.53 -11.60 24.27
C ARG A 91 -12.74 -12.35 24.82
N GLU A 92 -13.87 -12.31 24.13
CA GLU A 92 -15.05 -13.11 24.48
C GLU A 92 -14.82 -14.62 24.27
N HIS A 93 -14.08 -14.99 23.24
CA HIS A 93 -13.79 -16.38 22.90
C HIS A 93 -12.63 -16.99 23.73
N GLN A 94 -11.54 -16.25 23.90
CA GLN A 94 -10.31 -16.68 24.57
C GLN A 94 -9.73 -15.51 25.39
N PRO A 95 -10.21 -15.30 26.63
CA PRO A 95 -9.83 -14.14 27.46
C PRO A 95 -8.33 -13.98 27.70
N ASP A 96 -7.59 -15.10 27.80
CA ASP A 96 -6.16 -15.13 28.12
C ASP A 96 -5.25 -15.12 26.87
N LEU A 97 -5.81 -14.99 25.66
CA LEU A 97 -5.02 -14.91 24.42
C LEU A 97 -4.11 -13.68 24.45
N VAL A 98 -2.82 -13.84 24.16
CA VAL A 98 -1.92 -12.67 24.06
C VAL A 98 -2.21 -11.95 22.75
N ILE A 99 -2.59 -10.66 22.83
CA ILE A 99 -2.88 -9.81 21.68
C ILE A 99 -1.98 -8.58 21.74
N VAL A 100 -1.13 -8.37 20.73
CA VAL A 100 -0.25 -7.20 20.64
C VAL A 100 -0.56 -6.39 19.39
N ALA A 101 -0.33 -5.08 19.43
CA ALA A 101 -0.48 -4.19 18.27
C ALA A 101 0.85 -3.52 17.92
N GLY A 102 1.24 -3.55 16.65
CA GLY A 102 2.36 -2.80 16.09
C GLY A 102 1.92 -2.00 14.87
N GLY A 103 2.84 -1.35 14.18
CA GLY A 103 2.54 -0.54 13.00
C GLY A 103 2.33 0.94 13.30
N PRO A 104 2.08 1.76 12.28
CA PRO A 104 2.15 3.22 12.40
C PRO A 104 1.10 3.83 13.34
N SER A 105 -0.07 3.21 13.48
CA SER A 105 -1.16 3.69 14.35
C SER A 105 -1.20 2.99 15.71
N ALA A 106 -0.30 2.05 15.96
CA ALA A 106 -0.11 1.47 17.29
C ALA A 106 0.70 2.46 18.15
N ARG A 107 0.04 3.57 18.52
CA ARG A 107 0.61 4.67 19.31
C ARG A 107 -0.30 5.00 20.47
N ARG A 108 0.32 5.48 21.54
CA ARG A 108 -0.39 6.04 22.68
C ARG A 108 -1.34 7.17 22.26
N SER A 109 -0.88 8.09 21.41
CA SER A 109 -1.67 9.24 20.96
C SER A 109 -2.97 8.82 20.26
N VAL A 110 -2.96 7.69 19.55
CA VAL A 110 -4.16 7.10 18.93
C VAL A 110 -5.01 6.36 19.95
N LEU A 111 -4.42 5.46 20.72
CA LEU A 111 -5.16 4.56 21.63
C LEU A 111 -5.72 5.27 22.87
N ASP A 112 -5.24 6.48 23.18
CA ASP A 112 -5.82 7.35 24.21
C ASP A 112 -7.06 8.11 23.71
N LEU A 113 -7.38 8.10 22.41
CA LEU A 113 -8.64 8.67 21.91
C LEU A 113 -9.85 7.87 22.41
N PRO A 114 -10.94 8.53 22.87
CA PRO A 114 -12.07 7.86 23.52
C PRO A 114 -12.66 6.66 22.75
N GLN A 115 -12.84 6.80 21.44
CA GLN A 115 -13.39 5.75 20.57
C GLN A 115 -12.48 4.51 20.45
N TYR A 116 -11.18 4.65 20.75
CA TYR A 116 -10.21 3.56 20.73
C TYR A 116 -9.83 3.03 22.13
N HIS A 117 -10.44 3.55 23.20
CA HIS A 117 -10.32 2.93 24.53
C HIS A 117 -10.69 1.45 24.56
N PRO A 118 -11.75 0.98 23.85
CA PRO A 118 -12.06 -0.44 23.80
C PRO A 118 -10.95 -1.28 23.18
N LEU A 119 -10.25 -0.78 22.16
CA LEU A 119 -9.10 -1.46 21.58
C LEU A 119 -7.91 -1.42 22.54
N ARG A 120 -7.59 -0.24 23.11
CA ARG A 120 -6.54 -0.06 24.13
C ARG A 120 -6.68 -1.07 25.26
N ASP A 121 -7.89 -1.22 25.79
CA ASP A 121 -8.14 -2.05 26.97
C ASP A 121 -8.13 -3.56 26.65
N ARG A 122 -8.13 -3.93 25.38
CA ARG A 122 -8.14 -5.33 24.91
C ARG A 122 -6.82 -5.78 24.32
N VAL A 123 -5.87 -4.88 24.05
CA VAL A 123 -4.49 -5.24 23.67
C VAL A 123 -3.61 -5.37 24.91
N ASP A 124 -2.75 -6.38 24.92
CA ASP A 124 -1.84 -6.67 26.02
C ASP A 124 -0.58 -5.79 26.02
N ALA A 125 -0.15 -5.36 24.83
CA ALA A 125 0.97 -4.45 24.60
C ALA A 125 0.92 -3.84 23.18
N VAL A 126 1.66 -2.76 23.02
CA VAL A 126 1.84 -1.97 21.81
C VAL A 126 3.33 -1.87 21.49
N ILE A 127 3.66 -1.91 20.20
CA ILE A 127 5.01 -1.86 19.66
C ILE A 127 5.09 -0.60 18.77
N PRO A 128 5.47 0.57 19.34
CA PRO A 128 5.48 1.83 18.59
C PRO A 128 6.66 1.95 17.61
N GLY A 129 7.65 1.06 17.72
CA GLY A 129 8.87 1.08 16.91
C GLY A 129 8.96 -0.09 15.94
N GLU A 130 10.20 -0.46 15.64
CA GLU A 130 10.51 -1.58 14.75
C GLU A 130 10.10 -2.92 15.37
N GLY A 131 9.49 -3.78 14.55
CA GLY A 131 8.85 -4.99 15.04
C GLY A 131 9.70 -6.25 14.94
N GLU A 132 10.77 -6.27 14.15
CA GLU A 132 11.45 -7.53 13.78
C GLU A 132 12.11 -8.25 14.97
N GLU A 133 12.77 -7.52 15.88
CA GLU A 133 13.31 -8.14 17.09
C GLU A 133 12.23 -8.41 18.13
N VAL A 134 11.31 -7.45 18.30
CA VAL A 134 10.24 -7.52 19.30
C VAL A 134 9.36 -8.74 19.05
N ILE A 135 9.03 -9.05 17.78
CA ILE A 135 8.21 -10.22 17.45
C ILE A 135 8.95 -11.53 17.76
N ARG A 136 10.26 -11.62 17.53
CA ARG A 136 11.05 -12.81 17.93
C ARG A 136 10.99 -13.01 19.44
N GLN A 137 11.20 -11.94 20.22
CA GLN A 137 11.12 -12.00 21.68
C GLN A 137 9.72 -12.36 22.18
N LEU A 138 8.66 -11.81 21.55
CA LEU A 138 7.28 -12.19 21.85
C LEU A 138 7.04 -13.68 21.59
N VAL A 139 7.43 -14.19 20.42
CA VAL A 139 7.24 -15.62 20.09
C VAL A 139 7.98 -16.52 21.09
N ARG A 140 9.15 -16.12 21.58
CA ARG A 140 9.90 -16.83 22.63
C ARG A 140 9.18 -16.84 23.97
N HIS A 141 8.66 -15.69 24.39
CA HIS A 141 8.31 -15.46 25.80
C HIS A 141 6.82 -15.31 26.09
N HIS A 142 5.92 -15.06 25.12
CA HIS A 142 4.52 -14.70 25.38
C HIS A 142 3.72 -15.68 26.27
N GLN A 143 4.15 -16.95 26.35
CA GLN A 143 3.52 -17.97 27.19
C GLN A 143 4.07 -18.00 28.63
N GLU A 144 5.08 -17.19 28.95
CA GLU A 144 5.67 -17.06 30.27
C GLU A 144 4.90 -16.00 31.11
N PRO A 145 4.67 -16.21 32.41
CA PRO A 145 3.90 -15.27 33.24
C PRO A 145 4.46 -13.84 33.31
N ASP A 146 5.77 -13.67 33.10
CA ASP A 146 6.49 -12.40 33.20
C ASP A 146 6.97 -11.88 31.83
N TRP A 147 6.40 -12.35 30.72
CA TRP A 147 6.85 -12.04 29.36
C TRP A 147 7.01 -10.53 29.08
N ARG A 148 6.14 -9.68 29.62
CA ARG A 148 6.21 -8.21 29.48
C ARG A 148 7.50 -7.59 30.04
N LYS A 149 8.20 -8.30 30.94
CA LYS A 149 9.51 -7.89 31.49
C LYS A 149 10.68 -8.41 30.66
N ARG A 150 10.45 -9.45 29.85
CA ARG A 150 11.48 -10.12 29.03
C ARG A 150 11.57 -9.57 27.62
N VAL A 151 10.49 -8.94 27.15
CA VAL A 151 10.40 -8.35 25.83
C VAL A 151 10.63 -6.85 25.93
N GLY A 152 11.66 -6.35 25.26
CA GLY A 152 11.98 -4.93 25.19
C GLY A 152 11.12 -4.17 24.16
N GLY A 153 11.02 -2.85 24.30
CA GLY A 153 10.35 -1.97 23.34
C GLY A 153 8.81 -2.00 23.38
N LEU A 154 8.21 -2.58 24.42
CA LEU A 154 6.76 -2.61 24.61
C LEU A 154 6.25 -1.39 25.35
N GLN A 155 5.06 -0.94 24.97
CA GLN A 155 4.23 -0.03 25.75
C GLN A 155 2.92 -0.73 26.10
N PHE A 156 2.41 -0.59 27.32
CA PHE A 156 1.14 -1.24 27.70
C PHE A 156 0.32 -0.40 28.68
N PRO A 157 -1.02 -0.40 28.52
CA PRO A 157 -1.91 0.32 29.41
C PRO A 157 -1.95 -0.35 30.79
N THR A 158 -1.94 0.45 31.86
CA THR A 158 -2.04 0.02 33.25
C THR A 158 -2.86 1.06 34.03
N ARG A 159 -4.13 0.73 34.34
CA ARG A 159 -5.05 1.58 35.14
C ARG A 159 -5.16 3.03 34.62
N GLY A 160 -5.29 3.19 33.29
CA GLY A 160 -5.40 4.51 32.65
C GLY A 160 -4.08 5.26 32.46
N LEU A 161 -2.93 4.65 32.79
CA LEU A 161 -1.60 5.17 32.47
C LEU A 161 -0.86 4.21 31.54
N TRP A 162 0.18 4.69 30.87
CA TRP A 162 1.06 3.85 30.05
C TRP A 162 2.33 3.48 30.79
N ARG A 163 2.72 2.21 30.69
CA ARG A 163 4.03 1.71 31.13
C ARG A 163 4.83 1.30 29.91
N SER A 164 6.15 1.39 30.03
CA SER A 164 7.08 0.86 29.04
C SER A 164 7.88 -0.27 29.67
N SER A 165 8.18 -1.30 28.87
CA SER A 165 9.24 -2.26 29.22
C SER A 165 10.61 -1.58 29.13
N GLU A 166 11.68 -2.33 29.39
CA GLU A 166 13.02 -1.88 29.01
C GLU A 166 13.09 -1.59 27.52
N ALA A 167 14.00 -0.68 27.12
CA ALA A 167 14.23 -0.38 25.72
C ALA A 167 14.69 -1.66 25.01
N SER A 168 14.17 -1.90 23.80
CA SER A 168 14.74 -2.93 22.94
C SER A 168 16.07 -2.43 22.40
N ASP A 169 17.04 -3.32 22.27
CA ASP A 169 18.22 -3.03 21.47
C ASP A 169 17.79 -2.64 20.06
N ARG A 170 18.51 -1.69 19.45
CA ARG A 170 18.25 -1.20 18.10
C ARG A 170 19.13 -2.02 17.14
N PRO A 171 18.69 -3.22 16.71
CA PRO A 171 19.56 -4.21 16.11
C PRO A 171 19.91 -3.81 14.67
N ALA A 172 20.97 -4.34 14.08
CA ALA A 172 21.32 -3.98 12.71
C ALA A 172 20.22 -4.48 11.75
N ILE A 173 19.63 -3.59 10.94
CA ILE A 173 18.49 -3.97 10.07
C ILE A 173 18.85 -5.06 9.06
N ASN A 174 20.14 -5.23 8.74
CA ASN A 174 20.65 -6.29 7.86
C ASN A 174 20.60 -7.68 8.50
N GLU A 175 20.39 -7.81 9.82
CA GLU A 175 20.25 -9.09 10.52
C GLU A 175 18.88 -9.74 10.31
N TYR A 176 17.90 -8.99 9.77
CA TYR A 176 16.55 -9.45 9.52
C TYR A 176 16.31 -9.56 8.01
N PRO A 177 16.32 -10.79 7.45
CA PRO A 177 16.11 -10.96 6.03
C PRO A 177 14.70 -10.51 5.62
N SER A 178 14.58 -10.00 4.40
CA SER A 178 13.29 -9.69 3.78
C SER A 178 12.54 -10.97 3.43
N PRO A 179 11.21 -10.91 3.24
CA PRO A 179 10.45 -12.06 2.73
C PRO A 179 10.90 -12.49 1.32
N TYR A 180 11.54 -11.62 0.54
CA TYR A 180 12.11 -11.99 -0.76
C TYR A 180 13.41 -12.79 -0.63
N GLN A 181 14.26 -12.47 0.35
CA GLN A 181 15.50 -13.22 0.61
C GLN A 181 15.23 -14.66 1.06
N LEU A 182 14.07 -14.91 1.67
CA LEU A 182 13.65 -16.22 2.15
C LEU A 182 12.63 -16.92 1.23
N ASP A 183 12.33 -16.35 0.05
CA ASP A 183 11.30 -16.87 -0.87
C ASP A 183 9.92 -17.05 -0.22
N LEU A 184 9.61 -16.20 0.76
CA LEU A 184 8.33 -16.16 1.47
C LEU A 184 7.33 -15.24 0.78
N ALA A 185 7.80 -14.16 0.13
CA ALA A 185 6.93 -13.16 -0.47
C ALA A 185 5.98 -13.76 -1.53
N PRO A 186 4.73 -13.28 -1.64
CA PRO A 186 3.81 -13.70 -2.69
C PRO A 186 4.41 -13.50 -4.10
N LEU A 187 4.27 -14.52 -4.95
CA LEU A 187 4.75 -14.46 -6.33
C LEU A 187 3.87 -13.55 -7.18
N ARG A 188 4.47 -12.86 -8.15
CA ARG A 188 3.79 -12.00 -9.15
C ARG A 188 2.93 -10.88 -8.53
N LYS A 189 3.20 -10.51 -7.28
CA LYS A 189 2.71 -9.29 -6.63
C LYS A 189 3.75 -8.17 -6.76
N THR A 190 3.36 -6.93 -6.44
CA THR A 190 4.28 -5.79 -6.44
C THR A 190 5.50 -6.07 -5.55
N GLY A 191 6.69 -5.80 -6.07
CA GLY A 191 7.94 -5.87 -5.32
C GLY A 191 8.08 -4.67 -4.39
N TYR A 192 8.45 -4.88 -3.13
CA TYR A 192 8.69 -3.79 -2.18
C TYR A 192 10.16 -3.64 -1.83
N VAL A 193 10.74 -2.45 -2.06
CA VAL A 193 12.12 -2.14 -1.71
C VAL A 193 12.18 -1.06 -0.63
N GLU A 194 12.79 -1.40 0.51
CA GLU A 194 13.17 -0.46 1.57
C GLU A 194 14.71 -0.41 1.56
N THR A 195 15.30 0.75 1.27
CA THR A 195 16.76 0.92 1.29
C THR A 195 17.23 1.60 2.57
N PHE A 196 16.37 2.42 3.18
CA PHE A 196 16.62 3.02 4.49
C PHE A 196 15.31 3.35 5.23
N ARG A 197 15.41 3.62 6.54
CA ARG A 197 14.26 4.05 7.37
C ARG A 197 14.39 5.47 7.84
N GLY A 198 13.27 6.16 7.91
CA GLY A 198 13.15 7.54 8.41
C GLY A 198 13.29 8.59 7.31
N CYS A 199 13.33 9.86 7.70
CA CYS A 199 13.46 10.99 6.79
C CYS A 199 14.31 12.08 7.42
N PRO A 200 15.28 12.70 6.70
CA PRO A 200 16.02 13.84 7.20
C PRO A 200 15.19 15.14 7.23
N ILE A 201 13.94 15.10 6.76
CA ILE A 201 13.04 16.25 6.69
C ILE A 201 11.91 16.06 7.69
N HIS A 202 11.76 17.03 8.59
CA HIS A 202 10.85 16.96 9.74
C HIS A 202 9.54 17.71 9.47
N CYS A 203 8.86 17.39 8.36
CA CYS A 203 7.59 18.03 8.01
C CYS A 203 6.54 17.76 9.11
N ALA A 204 5.84 18.79 9.57
CA ALA A 204 4.92 18.71 10.70
C ALA A 204 3.73 17.74 10.50
N PHE A 205 3.38 17.51 9.24
CA PHE A 205 2.26 16.65 8.84
C PHE A 205 2.67 15.22 8.49
N CYS A 206 3.96 14.87 8.57
CA CYS A 206 4.48 13.62 8.00
C CYS A 206 5.06 12.70 9.07
N GLN A 207 4.51 11.50 9.19
CA GLN A 207 4.99 10.49 10.14
C GLN A 207 6.41 9.99 9.84
N TRP A 208 6.86 10.00 8.57
CA TRP A 208 8.26 9.68 8.23
C TRP A 208 9.25 10.65 8.88
N GLY A 209 8.85 11.91 9.07
CA GLY A 209 9.69 12.98 9.60
C GLY A 209 10.08 12.79 11.06
N GLU A 210 9.40 11.96 11.84
CA GLU A 210 9.78 11.74 13.26
C GLU A 210 10.91 10.73 13.44
N GLN A 211 11.22 9.95 12.41
CA GLN A 211 12.24 8.90 12.46
C GLN A 211 13.56 9.37 11.87
N LYS A 212 14.65 9.16 12.61
CA LYS A 212 16.01 9.44 12.12
C LYS A 212 16.33 8.60 10.89
N SER A 213 16.88 9.23 9.85
CA SER A 213 17.33 8.59 8.62
C SER A 213 18.70 7.90 8.73
N ASP A 214 18.93 7.16 9.81
CA ASP A 214 20.24 6.56 10.16
C ASP A 214 20.36 5.05 9.90
N ARG A 215 19.26 4.39 9.50
CA ARG A 215 19.19 2.95 9.28
C ARG A 215 19.20 2.65 7.79
N VAL A 216 20.31 2.11 7.29
CA VAL A 216 20.55 1.90 5.85
C VAL A 216 20.91 0.45 5.59
N HIS A 217 20.23 -0.19 4.64
CA HIS A 217 20.57 -1.53 4.18
C HIS A 217 21.86 -1.48 3.35
N ASP A 218 22.74 -2.46 3.55
CA ASP A 218 23.99 -2.53 2.77
C ASP A 218 23.77 -3.19 1.40
N ALA A 219 24.75 -3.04 0.52
CA ALA A 219 24.66 -3.56 -0.84
C ALA A 219 24.48 -5.10 -0.88
N LYS A 220 25.07 -5.82 0.09
CA LYS A 220 24.94 -7.29 0.15
C LYS A 220 23.51 -7.70 0.51
N TYR A 221 22.90 -7.00 1.47
CA TYR A 221 21.50 -7.19 1.81
C TYR A 221 20.60 -6.91 0.60
N LEU A 222 20.79 -5.74 -0.02
CA LEU A 222 19.99 -5.32 -1.18
C LEU A 222 20.18 -6.27 -2.37
N GLN A 223 21.40 -6.75 -2.64
CA GLN A 223 21.65 -7.73 -3.70
C GLN A 223 20.79 -8.99 -3.51
N ALA A 224 20.86 -9.62 -2.33
CA ALA A 224 20.07 -10.81 -2.04
C ALA A 224 18.55 -10.53 -2.07
N HIS A 225 18.13 -9.33 -1.68
CA HIS A 225 16.75 -8.88 -1.77
C HIS A 225 16.30 -8.76 -3.24
N LEU A 226 17.07 -8.08 -4.09
CA LEU A 226 16.77 -7.89 -5.52
C LEU A 226 16.77 -9.23 -6.28
N GLU A 227 17.66 -10.16 -5.93
CA GLU A 227 17.62 -11.53 -6.45
C GLU A 227 16.30 -12.24 -6.08
N GLY A 228 15.82 -12.03 -4.86
CA GLY A 228 14.52 -12.52 -4.40
C GLY A 228 13.34 -11.91 -5.17
N LEU A 229 13.38 -10.60 -5.48
CA LEU A 229 12.38 -9.96 -6.35
C LEU A 229 12.34 -10.62 -7.74
N ARG A 230 13.52 -10.89 -8.31
CA ARG A 230 13.64 -11.57 -9.61
C ARG A 230 13.06 -12.98 -9.56
N ARG A 231 13.34 -13.75 -8.50
CA ARG A 231 12.73 -15.09 -8.31
C ARG A 231 11.22 -15.01 -8.11
N ALA A 232 10.73 -13.97 -7.43
CA ALA A 232 9.30 -13.75 -7.22
C ALA A 232 8.54 -13.30 -8.48
N ASN A 233 9.26 -12.97 -9.56
CA ASN A 233 8.69 -12.50 -10.84
C ASN A 233 7.73 -11.32 -10.64
N VAL A 234 8.20 -10.30 -9.91
CA VAL A 234 7.44 -9.09 -9.61
C VAL A 234 7.11 -8.32 -10.90
N PRO A 235 5.86 -7.87 -11.12
CA PRO A 235 5.50 -7.12 -12.33
C PRO A 235 5.94 -5.65 -12.29
N ASN A 236 6.23 -5.13 -11.09
CA ASN A 236 6.70 -3.78 -10.81
C ASN A 236 7.34 -3.76 -9.41
N VAL A 237 8.04 -2.67 -9.10
CA VAL A 237 8.68 -2.43 -7.81
C VAL A 237 8.22 -1.09 -7.25
N PHE A 238 7.89 -1.06 -5.95
CA PHE A 238 7.54 0.14 -5.21
C PHE A 238 8.54 0.37 -4.07
N PHE A 239 9.10 1.57 -4.02
CA PHE A 239 10.03 1.97 -2.98
C PHE A 239 9.29 2.53 -1.77
N LEU A 240 9.59 1.95 -0.60
CA LEU A 240 9.00 2.31 0.70
C LEU A 240 9.73 3.46 1.40
N ASP A 241 10.87 3.89 0.85
CA ASP A 241 11.65 5.00 1.34
C ASP A 241 10.85 6.31 1.26
N ALA A 242 11.12 7.24 2.19
CA ALA A 242 10.52 8.58 2.13
C ALA A 242 10.79 9.29 0.79
N ALA A 243 11.96 9.05 0.19
CA ALA A 243 12.26 9.26 -1.22
C ALA A 243 13.61 8.62 -1.60
N PHE A 244 13.75 8.22 -2.87
CA PHE A 244 14.93 7.54 -3.42
C PHE A 244 16.26 8.24 -3.12
N ASN A 245 16.23 9.57 -3.20
CA ASN A 245 17.42 10.42 -3.26
C ASN A 245 17.71 11.18 -1.96
N LEU A 246 17.09 10.77 -0.84
CA LEU A 246 17.31 11.40 0.47
C LEU A 246 18.49 10.82 1.23
N SER A 247 18.90 9.58 0.94
CA SER A 247 20.02 8.92 1.60
C SER A 247 21.11 8.57 0.57
N PRO A 248 22.21 9.36 0.48
CA PRO A 248 23.31 9.07 -0.42
C PRO A 248 23.95 7.69 -0.17
N ARG A 249 23.96 7.24 1.08
CA ARG A 249 24.49 5.91 1.44
C ARG A 249 23.58 4.80 0.91
N ALA A 250 22.27 4.94 1.09
CA ALA A 250 21.31 3.94 0.66
C ALA A 250 21.23 3.87 -0.87
N PHE A 251 21.24 5.03 -1.54
CA PHE A 251 21.28 5.11 -2.99
C PHE A 251 22.52 4.42 -3.58
N ARG A 252 23.72 4.65 -3.02
CA ARG A 252 24.94 3.93 -3.46
C ARG A 252 24.85 2.42 -3.25
N ALA A 253 24.26 1.98 -2.13
CA ALA A 253 24.07 0.55 -1.87
C ALA A 253 23.08 -0.08 -2.86
N LEU A 254 22.00 0.63 -3.19
CA LEU A 254 21.02 0.22 -4.20
C LEU A 254 21.66 0.08 -5.58
N VAL A 255 22.42 1.09 -6.02
CA VAL A 255 23.11 1.08 -7.32
C VAL A 255 24.07 -0.11 -7.40
N ALA A 256 24.90 -0.31 -6.37
CA ALA A 256 25.84 -1.44 -6.34
C ALA A 256 25.14 -2.80 -6.37
N ALA A 257 24.00 -2.95 -5.69
CA ALA A 257 23.21 -4.17 -5.73
C ALA A 257 22.55 -4.40 -7.10
N GLU A 258 22.00 -3.35 -7.70
CA GLU A 258 21.34 -3.43 -9.00
C GLU A 258 22.34 -3.68 -10.14
N ASP A 259 23.56 -3.14 -10.07
CA ASP A 259 24.62 -3.41 -11.05
C ASP A 259 24.96 -4.91 -11.12
N GLU A 260 24.79 -5.67 -10.03
CA GLU A 260 24.99 -7.12 -9.99
C GLU A 260 23.74 -7.91 -10.41
N VAL A 261 22.54 -7.41 -10.11
CA VAL A 261 21.29 -8.18 -10.23
C VAL A 261 20.47 -7.86 -11.47
N GLY A 262 20.36 -6.59 -11.85
CA GLY A 262 19.65 -6.09 -13.03
C GLY A 262 18.12 -6.21 -13.01
N VAL A 263 17.48 -6.32 -11.83
CA VAL A 263 16.02 -6.55 -11.78
C VAL A 263 15.22 -5.27 -12.02
N LEU A 264 15.74 -4.12 -11.60
CA LEU A 264 15.09 -2.83 -11.80
C LEU A 264 15.16 -2.41 -13.26
N ALA A 265 16.25 -2.75 -13.97
CA ALA A 265 16.41 -2.49 -15.39
C ALA A 265 15.22 -3.01 -16.23
N ASP A 266 14.59 -4.12 -15.84
CA ASP A 266 13.45 -4.73 -16.54
C ASP A 266 12.08 -4.38 -15.94
N SER A 267 12.04 -3.61 -14.85
CA SER A 267 10.84 -3.36 -14.04
C SER A 267 10.26 -1.96 -14.24
N ILE A 268 8.96 -1.82 -13.98
CA ILE A 268 8.35 -0.52 -13.70
C ILE A 268 8.64 -0.20 -12.23
N VAL A 269 9.27 0.94 -11.97
CA VAL A 269 9.66 1.37 -10.62
C VAL A 269 8.83 2.58 -10.20
N HIS A 270 8.21 2.46 -9.03
CA HIS A 270 7.42 3.50 -8.39
C HIS A 270 8.11 3.97 -7.11
N GLY A 271 8.02 5.25 -6.80
CA GLY A 271 8.42 5.77 -5.48
C GLY A 271 8.53 7.29 -5.46
N HIS A 272 9.00 7.83 -4.35
CA HIS A 272 9.02 9.27 -4.14
C HIS A 272 10.38 9.89 -4.49
N LEU A 273 10.36 11.08 -5.08
CA LEU A 273 11.55 11.87 -5.35
C LEU A 273 11.47 13.20 -4.62
N TYR A 274 12.57 13.63 -4.01
CA TYR A 274 12.68 14.97 -3.45
C TYR A 274 13.54 15.86 -4.35
N PRO A 275 12.95 16.78 -5.15
CA PRO A 275 13.66 17.55 -6.18
C PRO A 275 14.89 18.31 -5.65
N THR A 276 14.80 18.84 -4.42
CA THR A 276 15.89 19.57 -3.75
C THR A 276 17.14 18.73 -3.52
N PHE A 277 17.07 17.39 -3.57
CA PHE A 277 18.24 16.52 -3.40
C PHE A 277 18.59 15.76 -4.69
N LEU A 278 18.04 16.17 -5.83
CA LEU A 278 18.34 15.52 -7.10
C LEU A 278 19.73 15.95 -7.62
N GLU A 279 20.50 14.97 -8.07
CA GLU A 279 21.86 15.12 -8.61
C GLU A 279 21.97 14.35 -9.93
N ASP A 280 22.99 14.62 -10.75
CA ASP A 280 23.16 13.99 -12.07
C ASP A 280 23.22 12.46 -11.99
N HIS A 281 23.95 11.91 -11.01
CA HIS A 281 24.10 10.46 -10.84
C HIS A 281 22.77 9.74 -10.48
N HIS A 282 21.79 10.47 -9.92
CA HIS A 282 20.44 9.92 -9.71
C HIS A 282 19.72 9.75 -11.05
N LEU A 283 19.83 10.72 -11.95
CA LEU A 283 19.23 10.67 -13.28
C LEU A 283 19.88 9.59 -14.15
N GLU A 284 21.21 9.52 -14.12
CA GLU A 284 21.96 8.47 -14.81
C GLU A 284 21.53 7.06 -14.36
N PHE A 285 21.15 6.88 -13.09
CA PHE A 285 20.58 5.62 -12.63
C PHE A 285 19.16 5.39 -13.17
N PHE A 286 18.29 6.38 -13.09
CA PHE A 286 16.91 6.26 -13.59
C PHE A 286 16.86 6.00 -15.09
N ASP A 287 17.81 6.55 -15.87
CA ASP A 287 17.94 6.31 -17.31
C ASP A 287 18.26 4.82 -17.65
N ARG A 288 18.67 4.01 -16.65
CA ARG A 288 18.94 2.56 -16.80
C ARG A 288 17.74 1.67 -16.45
N ILE A 289 16.68 2.26 -15.91
CA ILE A 289 15.47 1.56 -15.48
C ILE A 289 14.44 1.65 -16.62
N LYS A 290 13.80 0.54 -16.97
CA LYS A 290 12.79 0.48 -18.03
C LYS A 290 11.74 1.60 -17.93
N GLN A 291 11.21 1.82 -16.74
CA GLN A 291 10.28 2.90 -16.49
C GLN A 291 10.32 3.34 -15.03
N VAL A 292 10.46 4.64 -14.79
CA VAL A 292 10.34 5.24 -13.46
C VAL A 292 9.07 6.10 -13.41
N GLN A 293 8.26 5.87 -12.37
CA GLN A 293 7.11 6.68 -11.99
C GLN A 293 7.41 7.33 -10.63
N ALA A 294 7.80 8.60 -10.66
CA ALA A 294 8.22 9.33 -9.47
C ALA A 294 7.08 10.21 -8.92
N SER A 295 6.75 10.04 -7.65
CA SER A 295 5.85 10.94 -6.93
C SER A 295 6.63 12.08 -6.29
N ILE A 296 6.21 13.31 -6.54
CA ILE A 296 6.85 14.51 -6.03
C ILE A 296 5.86 15.29 -5.17
N GLY A 297 5.97 15.11 -3.85
CA GLY A 297 5.22 15.91 -2.91
C GLY A 297 5.69 17.37 -2.92
N ILE A 298 4.84 18.29 -3.37
CA ILE A 298 5.07 19.73 -3.16
C ILE A 298 4.19 20.25 -2.02
N GLN A 299 2.99 19.68 -1.90
CA GLN A 299 1.96 19.98 -0.90
C GLN A 299 1.32 21.38 -0.99
N SER A 300 2.11 22.44 -1.20
CA SER A 300 1.64 23.81 -1.46
C SER A 300 2.65 24.57 -2.31
N PHE A 301 2.21 25.58 -3.07
CA PHE A 301 3.12 26.58 -3.69
C PHE A 301 3.30 27.83 -2.82
N ASP A 302 2.62 27.92 -1.69
CA ASP A 302 2.84 28.97 -0.70
C ASP A 302 4.04 28.61 0.19
N VAL A 303 5.15 29.30 -0.03
CA VAL A 303 6.43 29.05 0.67
C VAL A 303 6.30 29.32 2.17
N ASP A 304 5.53 30.32 2.58
CA ASP A 304 5.34 30.67 3.99
C ASP A 304 4.54 29.57 4.73
N VAL A 305 3.59 28.93 4.04
CA VAL A 305 2.90 27.73 4.57
C VAL A 305 3.88 26.59 4.77
N LEU A 306 4.68 26.27 3.76
CA LEU A 306 5.62 25.14 3.82
C LEU A 306 6.74 25.32 4.83
N GLU A 307 7.32 26.52 4.94
CA GLU A 307 8.36 26.85 5.91
C GLU A 307 7.85 26.67 7.35
N ARG A 308 6.65 27.17 7.67
CA ARG A 308 6.01 26.97 8.99
C ARG A 308 5.78 25.50 9.31
N LEU A 309 5.49 24.69 8.29
CA LEU A 309 5.29 23.24 8.43
C LEU A 309 6.60 22.44 8.36
N GLY A 310 7.77 23.09 8.37
CA GLY A 310 9.07 22.42 8.37
C GLY A 310 9.41 21.73 7.05
N ARG A 311 8.81 22.15 5.94
CA ARG A 311 9.08 21.66 4.58
C ARG A 311 9.81 22.73 3.76
N PRO A 312 11.14 22.72 3.68
CA PRO A 312 11.86 23.69 2.86
C PRO A 312 11.54 23.48 1.37
N PHE A 313 11.10 24.53 0.69
CA PHE A 313 10.75 24.46 -0.73
C PHE A 313 11.29 25.67 -1.49
N ASP A 314 11.91 25.42 -2.63
CA ASP A 314 12.43 26.44 -3.55
C ASP A 314 11.80 26.21 -4.92
N VAL A 315 10.87 27.10 -5.28
CA VAL A 315 10.08 27.03 -6.51
C VAL A 315 10.99 27.07 -7.75
N ALA A 316 11.99 27.96 -7.77
CA ALA A 316 12.86 28.12 -8.93
C ALA A 316 13.75 26.88 -9.13
N ARG A 317 14.23 26.29 -8.03
CA ARG A 317 14.97 25.03 -8.07
C ARG A 317 14.06 23.88 -8.51
N PHE A 318 12.84 23.82 -8.00
CA PHE A 318 11.85 22.81 -8.37
C PHE A 318 11.58 22.84 -9.88
N GLU A 319 11.26 24.00 -10.45
CA GLU A 319 11.02 24.14 -11.90
C GLU A 319 12.23 23.75 -12.74
N LYS A 320 13.44 24.12 -12.30
CA LYS A 320 14.69 23.69 -12.96
C LYS A 320 14.85 22.16 -12.93
N VAL A 321 14.48 21.52 -11.83
CA VAL A 321 14.51 20.05 -11.70
C VAL A 321 13.45 19.41 -12.58
N LEU A 322 12.23 19.95 -12.63
CA LEU A 322 11.20 19.47 -13.55
C LEU A 322 11.69 19.49 -15.00
N GLY A 323 12.37 20.56 -15.43
CA GLY A 323 12.98 20.63 -16.75
C GLY A 323 14.06 19.57 -17.03
N ARG A 324 14.70 19.02 -15.99
CA ARG A 324 15.71 17.96 -16.12
C ARG A 324 15.10 16.55 -16.17
N ILE A 325 13.99 16.32 -15.47
CA ILE A 325 13.34 15.00 -15.39
C ILE A 325 12.28 14.80 -16.47
N ARG A 326 11.68 15.88 -16.98
CA ARG A 326 10.64 15.82 -18.01
C ARG A 326 11.19 15.13 -19.26
N GLY A 327 10.48 14.09 -19.71
CA GLY A 327 10.88 13.27 -20.86
C GLY A 327 11.93 12.19 -20.55
N ARG A 328 12.45 12.11 -19.32
CA ARG A 328 13.29 10.99 -18.84
C ARG A 328 12.51 10.00 -17.99
N LEU A 329 11.64 10.51 -17.12
CA LEU A 329 10.77 9.71 -16.26
C LEU A 329 9.39 10.34 -16.20
N ASN A 330 8.39 9.54 -15.82
CA ASN A 330 7.05 10.03 -15.54
C ASN A 330 7.02 10.53 -14.11
N PHE A 331 6.36 11.66 -13.86
CA PHE A 331 6.19 12.12 -12.49
C PHE A 331 4.80 12.65 -12.21
N ASP A 332 4.32 12.36 -11.00
CA ASP A 332 3.15 13.01 -10.44
C ASP A 332 3.54 14.07 -9.40
N ILE A 333 2.73 15.11 -9.33
CA ILE A 333 2.81 16.13 -8.28
C ILE A 333 1.76 15.78 -7.23
N GLU A 334 2.18 15.62 -5.99
CA GLU A 334 1.28 15.34 -4.87
C GLU A 334 1.05 16.59 -4.03
N LEU A 335 -0.23 16.81 -3.73
CA LEU A 335 -0.77 17.91 -2.95
C LEU A 335 -1.49 17.38 -1.72
N ILE A 336 -1.49 18.18 -0.66
CA ILE A 336 -2.32 17.94 0.52
C ILE A 336 -3.37 19.05 0.61
N PHE A 337 -4.63 18.65 0.52
CA PHE A 337 -5.78 19.52 0.70
C PHE A 337 -6.05 19.76 2.19
N GLY A 338 -6.23 21.03 2.57
CA GLY A 338 -6.54 21.41 3.95
C GLY A 338 -5.33 21.46 4.88
N LEU A 339 -4.13 21.74 4.36
CA LEU A 339 -2.95 21.94 5.21
C LEU A 339 -3.16 23.09 6.22
N PRO A 340 -2.80 22.90 7.51
CA PRO A 340 -2.84 23.96 8.49
C PRO A 340 -2.01 25.17 8.07
N GLY A 341 -2.64 26.34 8.08
CA GLY A 341 -2.05 27.62 7.69
C GLY A 341 -2.20 27.97 6.20
N ASP A 342 -2.60 27.03 5.34
CA ASP A 342 -2.99 27.31 3.94
C ASP A 342 -4.40 27.92 3.87
N ARG A 343 -4.84 28.36 2.69
CA ARG A 343 -6.15 29.02 2.49
C ARG A 343 -6.79 28.60 1.17
N PRO A 344 -8.14 28.67 1.03
CA PRO A 344 -8.83 28.36 -0.22
C PRO A 344 -8.19 28.95 -1.49
N ASP A 345 -7.94 30.26 -1.51
CA ASP A 345 -7.35 30.92 -2.69
C ASP A 345 -5.93 30.44 -3.00
N SER A 346 -5.14 30.15 -1.95
CA SER A 346 -3.77 29.65 -2.08
C SER A 346 -3.75 28.20 -2.57
N PHE A 347 -4.65 27.37 -2.06
CA PHE A 347 -4.83 26.01 -2.52
C PHE A 347 -5.28 25.95 -3.99
N ARG A 348 -6.24 26.77 -4.40
CA ARG A 348 -6.66 26.87 -5.82
C ARG A 348 -5.48 27.20 -6.73
N ARG A 349 -4.68 28.22 -6.39
CA ARG A 349 -3.45 28.56 -7.13
C ARG A 349 -2.47 27.40 -7.15
N THR A 350 -2.34 26.66 -6.04
CA THR A 350 -1.47 25.49 -5.96
C THR A 350 -1.93 24.40 -6.92
N VAL A 351 -3.23 24.11 -6.97
CA VAL A 351 -3.81 23.13 -7.90
C VAL A 351 -3.60 23.58 -9.34
N GLU A 352 -3.97 24.81 -9.70
CA GLU A 352 -3.79 25.38 -11.04
C GLU A 352 -2.32 25.27 -11.49
N ARG A 353 -1.38 25.71 -10.65
CA ARG A 353 0.04 25.64 -10.95
C ARG A 353 0.55 24.21 -11.10
N SER A 354 0.04 23.28 -10.31
CA SER A 354 0.41 21.86 -10.41
C SER A 354 -0.09 21.24 -11.71
N LEU A 355 -1.29 21.61 -12.16
CA LEU A 355 -1.86 21.15 -13.43
C LEU A 355 -1.09 21.65 -14.65
N GLU A 356 -0.41 22.81 -14.55
CA GLU A 356 0.49 23.31 -15.60
C GLU A 356 1.83 22.56 -15.66
N LEU A 357 2.25 21.95 -14.54
CA LEU A 357 3.61 21.46 -14.36
C LEU A 357 3.74 19.93 -14.37
N GLY A 358 2.76 19.19 -13.85
CA GLY A 358 2.81 17.74 -13.67
C GLY A 358 2.40 16.94 -14.92
N ASP A 359 2.87 15.69 -15.02
CA ASP A 359 2.29 14.71 -15.95
C ASP A 359 0.95 14.19 -15.38
N THR A 360 0.91 14.07 -14.06
CA THR A 360 -0.28 13.78 -13.25
C THR A 360 -0.25 14.62 -11.98
N VAL A 361 -1.41 15.02 -11.46
CA VAL A 361 -1.52 15.68 -10.15
C VAL A 361 -2.42 14.83 -9.27
N LYS A 362 -2.04 14.62 -8.01
CA LYS A 362 -2.85 13.95 -7.00
C LYS A 362 -3.03 14.87 -5.81
N ALA A 363 -4.26 15.00 -5.33
CA ALA A 363 -4.56 15.80 -4.16
C ALA A 363 -5.23 14.91 -3.11
N PHE A 364 -4.59 14.78 -1.96
CA PHE A 364 -5.04 13.96 -0.84
C PHE A 364 -5.58 14.85 0.27
N LYS A 365 -6.68 14.46 0.92
CA LYS A 365 -7.12 15.14 2.15
C LYS A 365 -6.04 15.03 3.22
N CYS A 366 -5.80 16.12 3.94
CA CYS A 366 -4.89 16.13 5.07
C CYS A 366 -5.42 15.25 6.20
N LEU A 367 -4.62 14.27 6.61
CA LEU A 367 -4.92 13.42 7.76
C LEU A 367 -4.13 13.87 9.00
N VAL A 368 -4.76 13.78 10.15
CA VAL A 368 -4.19 14.05 11.47
C VAL A 368 -3.47 12.80 11.98
N LEU A 369 -2.35 12.47 11.36
CA LEU A 369 -1.60 11.24 11.64
C LEU A 369 -0.87 11.28 13.00
N PRO A 370 -0.65 10.12 13.65
CA PRO A 370 0.16 10.03 14.86
C PRO A 370 1.64 10.23 14.58
N ASP A 371 2.40 10.64 15.60
CA ASP A 371 3.77 11.15 15.44
C ASP A 371 3.83 12.29 14.39
N ALA A 372 2.79 13.13 14.29
CA ALA A 372 2.70 14.21 13.30
C ALA A 372 1.68 15.27 13.76
N LEU A 373 0.64 15.56 12.97
CA LEU A 373 -0.37 16.57 13.34
C LEU A 373 -1.14 16.19 14.59
N LEU A 374 -1.29 14.90 14.92
CA LEU A 374 -2.08 14.48 16.08
C LEU A 374 -1.54 15.03 17.41
N GLU A 375 -0.22 14.99 17.64
CA GLU A 375 0.35 15.59 18.85
C GLU A 375 0.42 17.12 18.79
N ARG A 376 0.29 17.70 17.60
CA ARG A 376 0.38 19.14 17.34
C ARG A 376 -0.99 19.79 17.16
N ALA A 377 -2.07 19.01 17.24
CA ALA A 377 -3.42 19.45 16.88
C ALA A 377 -3.89 20.64 17.72
N ALA A 378 -3.61 20.60 19.03
CA ALA A 378 -3.93 21.71 19.92
C ALA A 378 -3.14 22.99 19.58
N ASP A 379 -1.84 22.86 19.33
CA ASP A 379 -0.95 23.99 19.02
C ASP A 379 -1.30 24.65 17.68
N LEU A 380 -1.78 23.86 16.73
CA LEU A 380 -2.19 24.31 15.39
C LEU A 380 -3.69 24.59 15.26
N SER A 381 -4.44 24.55 16.38
CA SER A 381 -5.90 24.76 16.41
C SER A 381 -6.65 23.89 15.39
N ILE A 382 -6.27 22.61 15.29
CA ILE A 382 -6.86 21.63 14.38
C ILE A 382 -8.03 20.94 15.09
N GLU A 383 -9.21 21.06 14.50
CA GLU A 383 -10.34 20.17 14.79
C GLU A 383 -10.37 19.06 13.74
N TYR A 384 -10.59 17.82 14.16
CA TYR A 384 -10.55 16.67 13.27
C TYR A 384 -11.56 15.60 13.71
N ASP A 385 -11.96 14.78 12.75
CA ASP A 385 -12.77 13.59 12.99
C ASP A 385 -11.83 12.48 13.49
N PRO A 386 -12.06 11.94 14.70
CA PRO A 386 -11.13 11.01 15.32
C PRO A 386 -11.31 9.57 14.79
N GLU A 387 -12.32 9.29 13.95
CA GLU A 387 -12.49 8.01 13.25
C GLU A 387 -11.80 8.01 11.88
N THR A 388 -12.00 9.06 11.08
CA THR A 388 -11.40 9.19 9.74
C THR A 388 -10.03 9.85 9.76
N PHE A 389 -9.67 10.49 10.88
CA PHE A 389 -8.50 11.36 11.04
C PHE A 389 -8.49 12.57 10.09
N GLN A 390 -9.61 12.90 9.44
CA GLN A 390 -9.69 14.04 8.53
C GLN A 390 -9.83 15.35 9.31
N ILE A 391 -9.18 16.41 8.82
CA ILE A 391 -9.35 17.76 9.36
C ILE A 391 -10.77 18.25 9.10
N LEU A 392 -11.44 18.75 10.14
CA LEU A 392 -12.74 19.41 10.10
C LEU A 392 -12.61 20.93 10.05
N SER A 393 -11.60 21.48 10.72
CA SER A 393 -11.20 22.89 10.62
C SER A 393 -9.76 23.06 11.12
N CYS A 394 -9.06 24.10 10.65
CA CYS A 394 -7.75 24.48 11.16
C CYS A 394 -7.42 25.94 10.82
N GLU A 395 -6.24 26.43 11.22
CA GLU A 395 -5.79 27.77 10.81
C GLU A 395 -5.89 27.93 9.28
N GLY A 396 -6.66 28.91 8.83
CA GLY A 396 -6.84 29.21 7.40
C GLY A 396 -7.98 28.46 6.70
N TRP A 397 -8.59 27.48 7.36
CA TRP A 397 -9.67 26.64 6.82
C TRP A 397 -10.84 26.51 7.80
N THR A 398 -12.00 27.07 7.45
CA THR A 398 -13.25 26.71 8.14
C THR A 398 -13.81 25.37 7.60
N ALA A 399 -14.75 24.77 8.34
CA ALA A 399 -15.44 23.56 7.86
C ALA A 399 -16.17 23.79 6.52
N ASP A 400 -16.80 24.96 6.36
CA ASP A 400 -17.47 25.34 5.11
C ASP A 400 -16.48 25.54 3.96
N ASP A 401 -15.27 26.05 4.25
CA ASP A 401 -14.20 26.12 3.26
C ASP A 401 -13.76 24.73 2.82
N LEU A 402 -13.48 23.82 3.76
CA LEU A 402 -13.06 22.46 3.44
C LEU A 402 -14.12 21.72 2.61
N ALA A 403 -15.40 21.82 2.98
CA ALA A 403 -16.47 21.19 2.22
C ALA A 403 -16.58 21.77 0.79
N ARG A 404 -16.63 23.10 0.67
CA ARG A 404 -16.79 23.79 -0.63
C ARG A 404 -15.59 23.58 -1.55
N GLU A 405 -14.37 23.66 -1.02
CA GLU A 405 -13.16 23.49 -1.83
C GLU A 405 -12.93 22.03 -2.20
N TRP A 406 -13.34 21.07 -1.36
CA TRP A 406 -13.35 19.66 -1.72
C TRP A 406 -14.35 19.36 -2.85
N GLU A 407 -15.57 19.88 -2.76
CA GLU A 407 -16.58 19.75 -3.83
C GLU A 407 -16.06 20.35 -5.15
N TRP A 408 -15.47 21.55 -5.10
CA TRP A 408 -14.84 22.17 -6.27
C TRP A 408 -13.74 21.30 -6.88
N LEU A 409 -12.84 20.76 -6.04
CA LEU A 409 -11.72 19.94 -6.48
C LEU A 409 -12.20 18.61 -7.08
N TYR A 410 -13.22 18.00 -6.47
CA TYR A 410 -13.84 16.77 -6.95
C TYR A 410 -14.56 16.99 -8.28
N ASP A 411 -15.33 18.06 -8.42
CA ASP A 411 -15.98 18.44 -9.66
C ASP A 411 -14.97 18.71 -10.77
N LEU A 412 -13.87 19.42 -10.45
CA LEU A 412 -12.78 19.66 -11.41
C LEU A 412 -12.17 18.33 -11.89
N ALA A 413 -11.90 17.40 -10.98
CA ALA A 413 -11.34 16.09 -11.32
C ALA A 413 -12.33 15.23 -12.13
N SER A 414 -13.63 15.32 -11.83
CA SER A 414 -14.67 14.57 -12.54
C SER A 414 -14.83 15.01 -14.01
N GLN A 415 -14.45 16.25 -14.32
CA GLN A 415 -14.53 16.84 -15.65
C GLN A 415 -13.24 16.64 -16.46
N ALA A 416 -12.18 16.08 -15.86
CA ALA A 416 -10.94 15.77 -16.57
C ALA A 416 -11.16 14.65 -17.60
N ASP A 417 -10.37 14.63 -18.67
CA ASP A 417 -10.46 13.63 -19.74
C ASP A 417 -10.35 12.17 -19.22
N ARG A 418 -9.60 11.98 -18.14
CA ARG A 418 -9.42 10.70 -17.44
C ARG A 418 -9.62 10.93 -15.94
N PRO A 419 -10.87 10.88 -15.45
CA PRO A 419 -11.17 11.20 -14.06
C PRO A 419 -10.62 10.11 -13.13
N ILE A 420 -9.90 10.51 -12.09
CA ILE A 420 -9.45 9.64 -11.01
C ILE A 420 -10.12 10.16 -9.74
N LEU A 421 -11.13 9.44 -9.26
CA LEU A 421 -11.98 9.87 -8.15
C LEU A 421 -11.93 8.85 -7.02
N ASN A 422 -11.73 9.35 -5.81
CA ASN A 422 -11.83 8.62 -4.56
C ASN A 422 -12.43 9.56 -3.51
N ASP A 423 -12.96 9.01 -2.43
CA ASP A 423 -13.62 9.79 -1.38
C ASP A 423 -12.62 10.68 -0.61
N ASP A 424 -11.33 10.28 -0.57
CA ASP A 424 -10.30 10.95 0.22
C ASP A 424 -9.16 11.53 -0.61
N TRP A 425 -9.17 11.31 -1.92
CA TRP A 425 -8.22 11.91 -2.85
C TRP A 425 -8.76 11.97 -4.27
N VAL A 426 -8.23 12.88 -5.09
CA VAL A 426 -8.53 12.93 -6.52
C VAL A 426 -7.25 13.02 -7.33
N GLY A 427 -7.33 12.62 -8.60
CA GLY A 427 -6.21 12.69 -9.53
C GLY A 427 -6.59 13.30 -10.87
N PHE A 428 -5.60 13.94 -11.49
CA PHE A 428 -5.69 14.59 -12.79
C PHE A 428 -4.58 14.03 -13.67
N ALA A 429 -4.93 13.22 -14.67
CA ALA A 429 -3.96 12.81 -15.70
C ALA A 429 -3.89 13.90 -16.77
N ILE A 430 -2.77 14.60 -16.86
CA ILE A 430 -2.60 15.80 -17.72
C ILE A 430 -2.01 15.40 -19.06
N THR A 431 -0.92 14.63 -19.05
CA THR A 431 -0.28 14.18 -20.29
C THR A 431 -0.86 12.84 -20.74
N THR A 432 -1.33 12.78 -21.98
CA THR A 432 -1.58 11.54 -22.72
C THR A 432 -0.27 10.96 -23.22
N GLN A 433 0.65 10.58 -22.33
CA GLN A 433 1.80 9.80 -22.81
C GLN A 433 1.34 8.38 -23.15
N THR A 434 1.12 8.21 -24.46
CA THR A 434 1.31 6.96 -25.20
C THR A 434 2.64 6.34 -24.80
N GLY A 435 2.68 5.00 -24.72
CA GLY A 435 3.83 4.22 -24.25
C GLY A 435 5.07 4.23 -25.14
N ASP A 436 5.49 5.40 -25.63
CA ASP A 436 6.75 5.62 -26.35
C ASP A 436 7.65 6.57 -25.55
N ALA A 437 7.99 6.19 -24.31
CA ALA A 437 9.23 6.66 -23.70
C ALA A 437 10.39 5.96 -24.44
N GLN A 438 10.87 6.64 -25.49
CA GLN A 438 12.11 6.45 -26.22
C GLN A 438 12.71 5.04 -26.24
N ALA A 439 12.59 4.40 -27.42
CA ALA A 439 13.53 3.39 -27.89
C ALA A 439 14.98 3.93 -27.84
N HIS A 440 15.68 3.68 -26.74
CA HIS A 440 17.14 3.69 -26.74
C HIS A 440 17.61 2.28 -27.13
N GLY A 441 18.15 2.21 -28.35
CA GLY A 441 18.64 0.98 -28.96
C GLY A 441 19.72 0.31 -28.14
N GLY A 442 19.45 -0.94 -27.75
CA GLY A 442 20.40 -1.91 -27.28
C GLY A 442 19.96 -3.29 -27.76
N ASP A 443 20.67 -3.82 -28.74
CA ASP A 443 20.43 -5.13 -29.37
C ASP A 443 20.68 -6.28 -28.38
N HIS A 444 19.64 -6.74 -27.69
CA HIS A 444 19.67 -7.97 -26.88
C HIS A 444 18.54 -8.92 -27.25
N ALA A 445 18.55 -9.37 -28.51
CA ALA A 445 17.94 -10.63 -28.88
C ALA A 445 18.83 -11.80 -28.41
N ARG A 446 18.32 -12.67 -27.50
CA ARG A 446 18.40 -14.15 -27.60
C ARG A 446 17.79 -14.88 -26.39
N ARG A 447 16.73 -15.63 -26.70
CA ARG A 447 16.41 -17.03 -26.31
C ARG A 447 16.27 -17.38 -24.82
N ALA A 448 15.03 -17.76 -24.47
CA ALA A 448 14.78 -19.03 -23.80
C ALA A 448 13.36 -19.54 -24.16
N ASP A 449 13.28 -20.39 -25.19
CA ASP A 449 12.21 -21.37 -25.32
C ASP A 449 12.45 -22.49 -24.30
N GLY A 450 11.40 -22.99 -23.65
CA GLY A 450 11.46 -24.31 -22.99
C GLY A 450 10.62 -24.49 -21.73
N ALA A 451 9.37 -24.91 -21.95
CA ALA A 451 8.65 -25.93 -21.17
C ALA A 451 8.58 -25.83 -19.62
N GLY A 452 7.39 -25.47 -19.14
CA GLY A 452 6.60 -26.35 -18.27
C GLY A 452 6.97 -26.42 -16.79
N ARG A 453 6.14 -25.78 -15.95
CA ARG A 453 5.37 -26.43 -14.88
C ARG A 453 4.49 -25.38 -14.19
N SER A 454 3.21 -25.39 -14.55
CA SER A 454 2.14 -24.76 -13.79
C SER A 454 1.98 -25.50 -12.46
N ILE A 455 2.23 -24.82 -11.34
CA ILE A 455 1.80 -25.26 -10.02
C ILE A 455 0.91 -24.15 -9.48
N GLU A 456 -0.39 -24.32 -9.68
CA GLU A 456 -1.43 -23.54 -9.01
C GLU A 456 -1.89 -24.32 -7.78
N LEU A 457 -1.85 -23.65 -6.64
CA LEU A 457 -2.57 -24.05 -5.44
C LEU A 457 -3.53 -22.90 -5.10
N THR A 458 -4.78 -23.03 -5.53
CA THR A 458 -6.00 -22.80 -4.72
C THR A 458 -7.26 -23.18 -5.49
N SER A 459 -8.30 -23.48 -4.73
CA SER A 459 -9.58 -24.10 -5.06
C SER A 459 -10.40 -23.41 -6.16
N ALA A 460 -11.03 -24.24 -7.01
CA ALA A 460 -11.99 -23.93 -8.09
C ALA A 460 -11.41 -23.47 -9.44
N LYS A 461 -10.88 -24.44 -10.22
CA LYS A 461 -10.78 -24.30 -11.68
C LYS A 461 -12.10 -24.72 -12.33
N LEU A 462 -12.56 -23.98 -13.33
CA LEU A 462 -13.56 -24.50 -14.28
C LEU A 462 -13.01 -25.75 -14.98
N PRO A 463 -13.80 -26.81 -15.20
CA PRO A 463 -13.38 -27.95 -15.99
C PRO A 463 -12.96 -27.52 -17.41
N ASP A 464 -11.87 -28.08 -17.95
CA ASP A 464 -11.31 -27.74 -19.28
C ASP A 464 -12.36 -27.67 -20.43
N PRO A 465 -13.38 -28.55 -20.50
CA PRO A 465 -14.41 -28.46 -21.54
C PRO A 465 -15.28 -27.19 -21.46
N ALA A 466 -15.60 -26.74 -20.25
CA ALA A 466 -16.42 -25.55 -20.03
C ALA A 466 -15.64 -24.26 -20.37
N LEU A 467 -14.35 -24.23 -20.03
CA LEU A 467 -13.47 -23.12 -20.38
C LEU A 467 -13.27 -22.99 -21.90
N SER A 468 -13.15 -24.12 -22.62
CA SER A 468 -13.05 -24.11 -24.08
C SER A 468 -14.34 -23.61 -24.74
N GLN A 469 -15.50 -24.04 -24.26
CA GLN A 469 -16.80 -23.59 -24.78
C GLN A 469 -17.03 -22.09 -24.55
N LEU A 470 -16.66 -21.57 -23.37
CA LEU A 470 -16.73 -20.14 -23.07
C LEU A 470 -15.80 -19.32 -23.98
N ARG A 471 -14.57 -19.79 -24.20
CA ARG A 471 -13.63 -19.13 -25.12
C ARG A 471 -14.22 -19.00 -26.53
N ASP A 472 -14.77 -20.08 -27.07
CA ASP A 472 -15.35 -20.11 -28.41
C ASP A 472 -16.60 -19.21 -28.50
N ALA A 473 -17.47 -19.25 -27.48
CA ALA A 473 -18.68 -18.43 -27.44
C ALA A 473 -18.35 -16.93 -27.37
N ILE A 474 -17.38 -16.53 -26.54
CA ILE A 474 -16.93 -15.14 -26.43
C ILE A 474 -16.34 -14.65 -27.76
N ALA A 475 -15.45 -15.45 -28.37
CA ALA A 475 -14.83 -15.10 -29.64
C ALA A 475 -15.86 -14.94 -30.78
N GLN A 476 -16.95 -15.70 -30.77
CA GLN A 476 -17.99 -15.65 -31.80
C GLN A 476 -19.03 -14.53 -31.58
N LEU A 477 -19.44 -14.30 -30.33
CA LEU A 477 -20.61 -13.45 -30.01
C LEU A 477 -20.23 -12.07 -29.45
N ALA A 478 -18.98 -11.88 -29.02
CA ALA A 478 -18.44 -10.60 -28.57
C ALA A 478 -17.20 -10.22 -29.40
N ALA A 479 -17.41 -9.76 -30.63
CA ALA A 479 -16.33 -9.42 -31.56
C ALA A 479 -15.25 -8.51 -30.92
N GLY A 480 -13.98 -8.93 -31.04
CA GLY A 480 -12.83 -8.26 -30.44
C GLY A 480 -12.58 -8.61 -28.97
N TRP A 481 -13.33 -9.56 -28.41
CA TRP A 481 -13.13 -10.08 -27.06
C TRP A 481 -12.74 -11.56 -27.08
N GLY A 482 -11.92 -11.97 -26.12
CA GLY A 482 -11.65 -13.38 -25.86
C GLY A 482 -11.19 -13.63 -24.44
N LEU A 483 -11.22 -14.90 -24.02
CA LEU A 483 -10.98 -15.34 -22.64
C LEU A 483 -9.64 -16.05 -22.51
N GLU A 484 -8.74 -15.49 -21.72
CA GLU A 484 -7.40 -16.03 -21.46
C GLU A 484 -7.40 -17.00 -20.28
N ALA A 485 -7.98 -16.60 -19.14
CA ALA A 485 -8.03 -17.42 -17.94
C ALA A 485 -9.26 -17.10 -17.07
N VAL A 486 -9.60 -18.03 -16.19
CA VAL A 486 -10.59 -17.82 -15.12
C VAL A 486 -9.94 -18.21 -13.80
N ARG A 487 -10.01 -17.31 -12.82
CA ARG A 487 -9.40 -17.46 -11.51
C ARG A 487 -10.45 -17.27 -10.42
N GLY A 488 -10.48 -18.16 -9.44
CA GLY A 488 -11.23 -17.97 -8.20
C GLY A 488 -10.34 -17.34 -7.14
N GLU A 489 -10.74 -16.22 -6.57
CA GLU A 489 -10.07 -15.58 -5.42
C GLU A 489 -11.13 -15.24 -4.37
N ARG A 490 -10.79 -15.27 -3.08
CA ARG A 490 -11.78 -15.23 -1.97
C ARG A 490 -12.80 -14.09 -2.13
N GLY A 491 -14.08 -14.46 -2.29
CA GLY A 491 -15.21 -13.52 -2.43
C GLY A 491 -15.65 -13.24 -3.87
N GLY A 492 -14.94 -13.75 -4.89
CA GLY A 492 -15.28 -13.49 -6.28
C GLY A 492 -14.59 -14.38 -7.33
N VAL A 493 -14.93 -14.14 -8.59
CA VAL A 493 -14.43 -14.87 -9.75
C VAL A 493 -13.93 -13.85 -10.77
N PHE A 494 -12.75 -14.09 -11.32
CA PHE A 494 -12.07 -13.19 -12.24
C PHE A 494 -11.91 -13.86 -13.59
N PHE A 495 -12.37 -13.19 -14.64
CA PHE A 495 -12.19 -13.59 -16.03
C PHE A 495 -11.14 -12.68 -16.65
N ASP A 496 -9.97 -13.22 -16.96
CA ASP A 496 -8.92 -12.53 -17.68
C ASP A 496 -9.26 -12.57 -19.17
N LEU A 497 -9.58 -11.41 -19.74
CA LEU A 497 -10.01 -11.24 -21.12
C LEU A 497 -8.97 -10.44 -21.90
N HIS A 498 -8.92 -10.63 -23.21
CA HIS A 498 -8.42 -9.60 -24.11
C HIS A 498 -9.63 -8.90 -24.74
N GLY A 499 -9.66 -7.57 -24.71
CA GLY A 499 -10.64 -6.75 -25.39
C GLY A 499 -10.03 -6.01 -26.59
N PRO A 500 -10.83 -5.21 -27.32
CA PRO A 500 -10.37 -4.50 -28.52
C PRO A 500 -9.22 -3.51 -28.28
N GLN A 501 -8.99 -3.12 -27.03
CA GLN A 501 -8.06 -2.06 -26.61
C GLN A 501 -6.95 -2.57 -25.67
N GLY A 502 -6.93 -3.86 -25.35
CA GLY A 502 -5.95 -4.45 -24.44
C GLY A 502 -6.58 -5.45 -23.46
N ALA A 503 -5.78 -5.89 -22.49
CA ALA A 503 -6.23 -6.84 -21.47
C ALA A 503 -7.29 -6.22 -20.56
N VAL A 504 -8.37 -6.98 -20.32
CA VAL A 504 -9.48 -6.60 -19.45
C VAL A 504 -9.72 -7.71 -18.45
N VAL A 505 -9.77 -7.41 -17.16
CA VAL A 505 -10.16 -8.38 -16.13
C VAL A 505 -11.59 -8.08 -15.72
N LEU A 506 -12.52 -9.00 -15.99
CA LEU A 506 -13.89 -8.93 -15.51
C LEU A 506 -13.96 -9.61 -14.14
N GLU A 507 -14.29 -8.84 -13.12
CA GLU A 507 -14.49 -9.26 -11.74
C GLU A 507 -15.97 -9.50 -11.46
N VAL A 508 -16.27 -10.63 -10.83
CA VAL A 508 -17.63 -11.02 -10.44
C VAL A 508 -17.66 -11.35 -8.95
N VAL A 509 -18.45 -10.59 -8.20
CA VAL A 509 -18.57 -10.71 -6.74
C VAL A 509 -20.05 -10.78 -6.34
N ARG A 510 -20.34 -11.05 -5.06
CA ARG A 510 -21.71 -10.91 -4.54
C ARG A 510 -22.10 -9.44 -4.50
N LEU A 511 -23.35 -9.14 -4.81
CA LEU A 511 -23.86 -7.77 -4.80
C LEU A 511 -23.87 -7.20 -3.38
N GLU A 512 -23.15 -6.11 -3.17
CA GLU A 512 -23.17 -5.33 -1.92
C GLU A 512 -24.00 -4.05 -2.09
N GLN A 513 -24.80 -3.69 -1.07
CA GLN A 513 -25.62 -2.48 -1.12
C GLN A 513 -24.77 -1.21 -0.99
N GLY A 514 -25.04 -0.21 -1.82
CA GLY A 514 -24.39 1.12 -1.76
C GLY A 514 -23.17 1.28 -2.67
N ALA A 515 -22.64 0.21 -3.25
CA ALA A 515 -21.56 0.27 -4.24
C ALA A 515 -22.10 0.41 -5.68
N ARG A 516 -21.30 1.00 -6.58
CA ARG A 516 -21.62 1.12 -8.02
C ARG A 516 -20.86 0.07 -8.82
N TYR A 517 -21.57 -0.66 -9.67
CA TYR A 517 -21.04 -1.72 -10.51
C TYR A 517 -21.27 -1.44 -12.01
N PHE A 518 -20.50 -2.11 -12.87
CA PHE A 518 -20.69 -2.01 -14.32
C PHE A 518 -21.99 -2.69 -14.79
N ALA A 519 -22.32 -3.82 -14.16
CA ALA A 519 -23.60 -4.50 -14.30
C ALA A 519 -23.95 -5.27 -13.01
N GLU A 520 -25.23 -5.55 -12.83
CA GLU A 520 -25.77 -6.30 -11.70
C GLU A 520 -26.75 -7.32 -12.24
N ARG A 521 -26.67 -8.56 -11.74
CA ARG A 521 -27.53 -9.64 -12.20
C ARG A 521 -27.58 -10.79 -11.19
N ASP A 522 -28.78 -11.25 -10.85
CA ASP A 522 -29.02 -12.45 -10.02
C ASP A 522 -28.22 -12.48 -8.70
N GLY A 523 -28.12 -11.32 -8.03
CA GLY A 523 -27.38 -11.17 -6.77
C GLY A 523 -25.86 -11.09 -6.91
N LEU A 524 -25.35 -11.02 -8.15
CA LEU A 524 -23.95 -10.78 -8.47
C LEU A 524 -23.73 -9.37 -9.02
N ALA A 525 -22.55 -8.85 -8.72
CA ALA A 525 -22.04 -7.57 -9.16
C ALA A 525 -20.86 -7.81 -10.12
N TYR A 526 -20.84 -7.06 -11.23
CA TYR A 526 -19.83 -7.14 -12.26
C TYR A 526 -19.05 -5.83 -12.32
N SER A 527 -17.74 -5.92 -12.19
CA SER A 527 -16.79 -4.82 -12.36
C SER A 527 -15.74 -5.22 -13.38
N HIS A 528 -15.05 -4.25 -13.99
CA HIS A 528 -13.93 -4.58 -14.87
C HIS A 528 -12.71 -3.70 -14.60
N ARG A 529 -11.53 -4.24 -14.86
CA ARG A 529 -10.25 -3.54 -14.91
C ARG A 529 -9.71 -3.60 -16.33
N GLY A 530 -9.04 -2.56 -16.82
CA GLY A 530 -8.57 -2.47 -18.20
C GLY A 530 -9.46 -1.61 -19.11
N PRO A 531 -9.01 -1.32 -20.34
CA PRO A 531 -9.61 -0.30 -21.20
C PRO A 531 -10.94 -0.77 -21.79
N VAL A 532 -12.03 -0.18 -21.29
CA VAL A 532 -13.39 -0.35 -21.82
C VAL A 532 -14.02 1.01 -21.98
N ASP A 533 -14.22 1.43 -23.21
CA ASP A 533 -14.83 2.71 -23.56
C ASP A 533 -16.31 2.52 -23.94
N ARG A 534 -16.93 3.62 -24.38
CA ARG A 534 -18.33 3.61 -24.83
C ARG A 534 -18.59 2.68 -26.03
N ALA A 535 -17.58 2.44 -26.88
CA ALA A 535 -17.72 1.59 -28.05
C ALA A 535 -17.56 0.10 -27.71
N SER A 536 -16.72 -0.25 -26.75
CA SER A 536 -16.45 -1.64 -26.33
C SER A 536 -17.33 -2.12 -25.16
N SER A 537 -17.98 -1.22 -24.42
CA SER A 537 -18.93 -1.54 -23.33
C SER A 537 -20.07 -2.50 -23.73
N PRO A 538 -20.74 -2.35 -24.90
CA PRO A 538 -21.74 -3.34 -25.34
C PRO A 538 -21.16 -4.74 -25.56
N GLY A 539 -19.89 -4.83 -25.94
CA GLY A 539 -19.15 -6.10 -26.07
C GLY A 539 -18.94 -6.75 -24.71
N LEU A 540 -18.49 -5.99 -23.72
CA LEU A 540 -18.32 -6.50 -22.35
C LEU A 540 -19.65 -6.95 -21.73
N ARG A 541 -20.76 -6.25 -21.97
CA ARG A 541 -22.10 -6.69 -21.51
C ARG A 541 -22.50 -8.04 -22.11
N ARG A 542 -22.17 -8.31 -23.38
CA ARG A 542 -22.35 -9.64 -23.98
C ARG A 542 -21.44 -10.69 -23.37
N VAL A 543 -20.18 -10.34 -23.05
CA VAL A 543 -19.29 -11.25 -22.31
C VAL A 543 -19.90 -11.61 -20.95
N ILE A 544 -20.42 -10.63 -20.21
CA ILE A 544 -21.12 -10.84 -18.93
C ILE A 544 -22.28 -11.82 -19.11
N ASP A 545 -23.11 -11.65 -20.14
CA ASP A 545 -24.21 -12.58 -20.42
C ASP A 545 -23.75 -14.02 -20.69
N LEU A 546 -22.60 -14.17 -21.34
CA LEU A 546 -22.03 -15.48 -21.68
C LEU A 546 -21.40 -16.18 -20.49
N VAL A 547 -20.74 -15.45 -19.58
CA VAL A 547 -20.06 -16.03 -18.42
C VAL A 547 -20.95 -16.12 -17.18
N HIS A 548 -22.16 -15.57 -17.23
CA HIS A 548 -23.02 -15.39 -16.06
C HIS A 548 -23.35 -16.71 -15.34
N ALA A 549 -23.68 -17.76 -16.08
CA ALA A 549 -24.07 -19.04 -15.52
C ALA A 549 -22.92 -19.70 -14.75
N GLU A 550 -21.71 -19.65 -15.31
CA GLU A 550 -20.49 -20.17 -14.70
C GLU A 550 -20.07 -19.30 -13.50
N ALA A 551 -20.16 -17.98 -13.63
CA ALA A 551 -19.86 -17.07 -12.53
C ALA A 551 -20.80 -17.31 -11.33
N LEU A 552 -22.10 -17.53 -11.57
CA LEU A 552 -23.06 -17.88 -10.52
C LEU A 552 -22.71 -19.18 -9.80
N SER A 553 -22.34 -20.21 -10.55
CA SER A 553 -21.91 -21.48 -9.96
C SER A 553 -20.63 -21.36 -9.14
N LEU A 554 -19.67 -20.57 -9.62
CA LEU A 554 -18.35 -20.43 -9.01
C LEU A 554 -18.39 -19.52 -7.78
N VAL A 555 -19.14 -18.41 -7.80
CA VAL A 555 -19.31 -17.52 -6.64
C VAL A 555 -20.18 -18.17 -5.54
N ALA A 556 -21.03 -19.13 -5.88
CA ALA A 556 -21.74 -19.95 -4.90
C ALA A 556 -20.84 -21.00 -4.21
N ALA A 557 -19.78 -21.43 -4.89
CA ALA A 557 -18.81 -22.42 -4.40
C ALA A 557 -17.59 -21.79 -3.71
N SER A 558 -17.40 -20.48 -3.88
CA SER A 558 -16.37 -19.64 -3.28
C SER A 558 -16.91 -18.92 -2.04
#